data_AF-A0A7W0VPZ4-F1
#
_entry.id   AF-A0A7W0VPZ4-F1
#
_cell.length_a   1.000
_cell.length_b   1.000
_cell.length_c   1.000
_cell.angle_alpha   90.00
_cell.angle_beta   90.00
_cell.angle_gamma   90.00
#
_symmetry.space_group_name_H-M   'P 1'
#
loop_
_entity.id
_entity.type
_entity.pdbx_description
1 polymer ?
#
loop_
_entity_poly.entity_id
_entity_poly.type
_entity_poly.pdbx_seq_one_letter_code
_entity_poly.pdbx_strand_id
1 'polypeptide(L)'
;MIKAWRRSGEPAAVFARRHGVQSKRIKYWAGRLSRAEAPAQMLSLVPAAVVGTELTAVIRAGEVTVELTSATPDQIAAIAQALARPTP
;
A
#
# COMPACT_ATOMS: atom_id res chain seq x y z
N MET A 1 -10.96 12.81 28.90
CA MET A 1 -12.35 13.31 28.77
C MET A 1 -13.37 12.23 28.40
N ILE A 2 -13.34 11.65 27.19
CA ILE A 2 -14.34 10.64 26.77
C ILE A 2 -14.34 9.37 27.65
N LYS A 3 -13.16 8.88 28.04
CA LYS A 3 -13.04 7.76 29.00
C LYS A 3 -13.68 8.08 30.36
N ALA A 4 -13.53 9.31 30.85
CA ALA A 4 -14.12 9.76 32.10
C ALA A 4 -15.65 9.86 31.99
N TRP A 5 -16.17 10.36 30.87
CA TRP A 5 -17.60 10.35 30.58
C TRP A 5 -18.16 8.92 30.52
N ARG A 6 -17.54 8.01 29.76
CA ARG A 6 -17.97 6.60 29.67
C ARG A 6 -18.01 5.93 31.05
N ARG A 7 -17.03 6.21 31.92
CA ARG A 7 -16.98 5.69 33.29
C ARG A 7 -18.04 6.29 34.20
N SER A 8 -18.45 7.54 33.96
CA SER A 8 -19.46 8.21 34.79
C SER A 8 -20.87 7.63 34.63
N GLY A 9 -21.17 6.94 33.52
CA GLY A 9 -22.52 6.43 33.22
C GLY A 9 -23.57 7.50 32.92
N GLU A 10 -23.21 8.78 33.00
CA GLU A 10 -24.14 9.89 32.82
C GLU A 10 -24.50 10.15 31.35
N PRO A 11 -25.70 10.69 31.05
CA PRO A 11 -26.01 11.21 29.74
C PRO A 11 -25.01 12.29 29.30
N ALA A 12 -24.60 12.27 28.02
CA ALA A 12 -23.59 13.20 27.48
C ALA A 12 -23.90 14.68 27.77
N ALA A 13 -25.17 15.07 27.80
CA ALA A 13 -25.57 16.45 28.10
C ALA A 13 -25.30 16.85 29.56
N VAL A 14 -25.54 15.95 30.51
CA VAL A 14 -25.32 16.17 31.95
C VAL A 14 -23.82 16.31 32.23
N PHE A 15 -23.04 15.35 31.73
CA PHE A 15 -21.58 15.38 31.85
C PHE A 15 -20.99 16.63 31.19
N ALA A 16 -21.46 16.98 29.99
CA ALA A 16 -20.95 18.13 29.26
C ALA A 16 -21.23 19.45 29.99
N ARG A 17 -22.42 19.62 30.56
CA ARG A 17 -22.80 20.79 31.36
C ARG A 17 -21.92 20.94 32.61
N ARG A 18 -21.68 19.86 33.35
CA ARG A 18 -20.83 19.88 34.56
C ARG A 18 -19.39 20.30 34.26
N HIS A 19 -18.88 19.92 33.09
CA HIS A 19 -17.50 20.14 32.71
C HIS A 19 -17.32 21.31 31.72
N GLY A 20 -18.34 22.15 31.50
CA GLY A 20 -18.24 23.35 30.66
C GLY A 20 -17.95 23.05 29.18
N VAL A 21 -18.38 21.90 28.67
CA VAL A 21 -18.17 21.50 27.27
C VAL A 21 -19.48 21.30 26.52
N GLN A 22 -19.42 21.29 25.19
CA GLN A 22 -20.60 21.02 24.37
C GLN A 22 -20.87 19.52 24.26
N SER A 23 -22.12 19.11 24.48
CA SER A 23 -22.55 17.70 24.37
C SER A 23 -22.28 17.09 22.99
N LYS A 24 -22.46 17.87 21.91
CA LYS A 24 -22.14 17.45 20.53
C LYS A 24 -20.68 17.03 20.37
N ARG A 25 -19.76 17.74 21.04
CA ARG A 25 -18.32 17.43 21.02
C ARG A 25 -18.03 16.10 21.73
N ILE A 26 -18.70 15.82 22.86
CA ILE A 26 -18.59 14.52 23.55
C ILE A 26 -19.04 13.38 22.63
N LYS A 27 -20.21 13.50 22.01
CA LYS A 27 -20.74 12.48 21.09
C LYS A 27 -19.84 12.26 19.86
N TYR A 28 -19.37 13.35 19.25
CA TYR A 28 -18.48 13.30 18.09
C TYR A 28 -17.19 12.51 18.38
N TRP A 29 -16.50 12.86 19.47
CA TRP A 29 -15.24 12.19 19.82
C TRP A 29 -15.46 10.75 20.31
N ALA A 30 -16.58 10.48 20.97
CA ALA A 30 -16.93 9.10 21.34
C ALA A 30 -17.12 8.20 20.13
N GLY A 31 -17.83 8.65 19.10
CA GLY A 31 -18.02 7.90 17.86
C GLY A 31 -16.70 7.71 17.09
N ARG A 32 -15.86 8.75 17.03
CA ARG A 32 -14.56 8.68 16.34
C ARG A 32 -13.61 7.69 16.99
N LEU A 33 -13.54 7.68 18.33
CA LEU A 33 -12.70 6.72 19.06
C LEU A 33 -13.20 5.28 18.92
N SER A 34 -14.51 5.05 18.95
CA SER A 34 -15.06 3.71 18.71
C SER A 34 -14.75 3.16 17.32
N ARG A 35 -14.66 4.02 16.29
CA ARG A 35 -14.24 3.60 14.94
C ARG A 35 -12.75 3.29 14.84
N ALA A 36 -11.92 3.99 15.61
CA ALA A 36 -10.47 3.72 15.66
C ALA A 36 -10.13 2.48 16.50
N GLU A 37 -10.96 2.17 17.50
CA GLU A 37 -10.86 0.97 18.33
C GLU A 37 -11.44 -0.28 17.64
N ALA A 38 -12.17 -0.12 16.54
CA ALA A 38 -12.56 -1.26 15.70
C ALA A 38 -11.27 -1.94 15.21
N PRO A 39 -11.12 -3.27 15.36
CA PRO A 39 -9.95 -3.97 14.86
C PRO A 39 -9.84 -3.65 13.38
N ALA A 40 -8.81 -2.88 13.01
CA ALA A 40 -8.41 -2.79 11.62
C ALA A 40 -8.24 -4.23 11.17
N GLN A 41 -8.96 -4.63 10.12
CA GLN A 41 -8.77 -5.92 9.50
C GLN A 41 -7.31 -5.91 9.04
N MET A 42 -6.41 -6.47 9.87
CA MET A 42 -4.98 -6.51 9.59
C MET A 42 -4.84 -7.43 8.40
N LEU A 43 -4.77 -6.83 7.21
CA LEU A 43 -4.40 -7.55 6.01
C LEU A 43 -2.96 -8.03 6.24
N SER A 44 -2.80 -9.35 6.31
CA SER A 44 -1.49 -9.97 6.35
C SER A 44 -0.81 -9.67 5.01
N LEU A 45 0.22 -8.82 5.05
CA LEU A 45 1.05 -8.58 3.88
C LEU A 45 1.98 -9.79 3.71
N VAL A 46 1.69 -10.61 2.71
CA VAL A 46 2.56 -11.72 2.33
C VAL A 46 3.57 -11.18 1.33
N PRO A 47 4.89 -11.38 1.53
CA PRO A 47 5.89 -11.01 0.55
C PRO A 47 5.60 -11.67 -0.80
N ALA A 48 5.45 -10.87 -1.85
CA ALA A 48 5.34 -11.38 -3.21
C ALA A 48 6.73 -11.81 -3.68
N ALA A 49 6.93 -13.12 -3.88
CA ALA A 49 8.10 -13.62 -4.59
C ALA A 49 7.91 -13.33 -6.08
N VAL A 50 8.70 -12.39 -6.62
CA VAL A 50 8.78 -12.19 -8.06
C VAL A 50 9.54 -13.38 -8.64
N VAL A 51 8.81 -14.40 -9.10
CA VAL A 51 9.37 -15.44 -9.95
C VAL A 51 9.75 -14.74 -11.25
N GLY A 52 11.05 -14.79 -11.60
CA GLY A 52 11.59 -14.05 -12.75
C GLY A 52 10.67 -14.18 -13.96
N THR A 53 10.21 -13.05 -14.48
CA THR A 53 9.47 -13.03 -15.74
C THR A 53 10.44 -13.45 -16.82
N GLU A 54 10.32 -14.70 -17.26
CA GLU A 54 10.83 -15.10 -18.57
C GLU A 54 10.11 -14.24 -19.60
N LEU A 55 10.86 -13.36 -20.27
CA LEU A 55 10.30 -12.44 -21.24
C LEU A 55 10.54 -13.01 -22.64
N THR A 56 9.49 -12.95 -23.45
CA THR A 56 9.66 -13.02 -24.90
C THR A 56 10.09 -11.64 -25.40
N ALA A 57 11.21 -11.57 -26.12
CA ALA A 57 11.75 -10.32 -26.64
C ALA A 57 12.16 -10.46 -28.10
N VAL A 58 11.87 -9.43 -28.90
CA VAL A 58 12.32 -9.31 -30.29
C VAL A 58 13.26 -8.11 -30.36
N ILE A 59 14.53 -8.36 -30.66
CA ILE A 59 15.55 -7.33 -30.82
C ILE A 59 15.81 -7.14 -32.31
N ARG A 60 15.71 -5.89 -32.78
CA ARG A 60 16.00 -5.52 -34.18
C ARG A 60 17.27 -4.66 -34.22
N ALA A 61 18.27 -5.10 -34.97
CA ALA A 61 19.54 -4.41 -35.14
C ALA A 61 19.92 -4.38 -36.64
N GLY A 62 19.56 -3.29 -37.33
CA GLY A 62 19.73 -3.18 -38.78
C GLY A 62 18.90 -4.24 -39.52
N GLU A 63 19.56 -5.08 -40.31
CA GLU A 63 18.94 -6.20 -41.04
C GLU A 63 18.76 -7.46 -40.20
N VAL A 64 19.27 -7.49 -38.96
CA VAL A 64 19.21 -8.65 -38.07
C VAL A 64 18.00 -8.54 -37.14
N THR A 65 17.19 -9.60 -37.08
CA THR A 65 16.13 -9.78 -36.08
C THR A 65 16.45 -10.99 -35.21
N VAL A 66 16.48 -10.79 -33.90
CA VAL A 66 16.69 -11.85 -32.90
C VAL A 66 15.43 -12.00 -32.09
N GLU A 67 14.87 -13.20 -32.05
CA GLU A 67 13.71 -13.55 -31.24
C GLU A 67 14.15 -14.44 -30.07
N LEU A 68 13.76 -14.03 -28.87
CA LEU A 68 14.06 -14.70 -27.61
C LEU A 68 12.74 -15.14 -27.01
N THR A 69 12.55 -16.44 -26.81
CA THR A 69 11.28 -17.01 -26.30
C THR A 69 11.26 -17.17 -24.78
N SER A 70 12.41 -17.09 -24.12
CA SER A 70 12.55 -17.07 -22.67
C SER A 70 13.92 -16.50 -22.30
N ALA A 71 13.95 -15.19 -22.05
CA ALA A 71 15.16 -14.51 -21.63
C ALA A 71 14.89 -13.65 -20.39
N THR A 72 15.87 -13.63 -19.48
CA THR A 72 15.85 -12.67 -18.37
C THR A 72 16.16 -11.26 -18.89
N PRO A 73 15.75 -10.21 -18.16
CA PRO A 73 16.11 -8.83 -18.51
C PRO A 73 17.61 -8.63 -18.73
N ASP A 74 18.46 -9.29 -17.93
CA ASP A 74 19.92 -9.21 -18.03
C ASP A 74 20.45 -9.84 -19.33
N GLN A 75 19.87 -10.97 -19.76
CA GLN A 75 20.22 -11.62 -21.03
C GLN A 75 19.83 -10.76 -22.23
N ILE A 76 18.64 -10.14 -22.19
CA ILE A 76 18.18 -9.21 -23.23
C ILE A 76 19.14 -8.02 -23.31
N ALA A 77 19.52 -7.44 -22.17
CA ALA A 77 20.44 -6.30 -22.11
C ALA A 77 21.83 -6.67 -22.66
N ALA A 78 22.36 -7.85 -22.33
CA ALA A 78 23.65 -8.31 -22.84
C ALA A 78 23.65 -8.49 -24.36
N ILE A 79 22.60 -9.08 -24.93
CA ILE A 79 22.45 -9.28 -26.38
C ILE A 79 22.31 -7.92 -27.09
N ALA A 80 21.48 -7.02 -26.56
CA ALA A 80 21.32 -5.68 -27.11
C ALA A 80 22.65 -4.90 -27.12
N GLN A 81 23.44 -4.98 -26.04
CA GLN A 81 24.76 -4.36 -25.97
C GLN A 81 25.76 -4.97 -26.96
N ALA A 82 25.74 -6.29 -27.14
CA ALA A 82 26.61 -6.96 -28.10
C ALA A 82 26.30 -6.53 -29.55
N LEU A 83 25.01 -6.43 -29.89
CA LEU A 83 24.54 -6.00 -31.22
C LEU A 83 24.82 -4.52 -31.51
N ALA A 84 24.82 -3.67 -30.47
CA ALA A 84 25.10 -2.24 -30.62
C ALA A 84 26.60 -1.91 -30.74
N ARG A 85 27.48 -2.89 -30.50
CA ARG A 85 28.93 -2.66 -30.57
C ARG A 85 29.37 -2.58 -32.03
N PRO A 86 30.03 -1.50 -32.47
CA PRO A 86 30.59 -1.44 -33.81
C PRO A 86 31.65 -2.53 -33.96
N THR A 87 31.53 -3.35 -35.01
CA THR A 87 32.56 -4.31 -35.42
C THR A 87 33.84 -3.54 -35.77
N PRO A 88 35.03 -3.97 -35.33
CA PRO A 88 36.29 -3.35 -35.71
C PRO A 88 36.56 -3.46 -37.22
#